data_AF-A0A2G9RH76-F1
#
_entry.id   AF-A0A2G9RH76-F1
#
_cell.length_a   1.000
_cell.length_b   1.000
_cell.length_c   1.000
_cell.angle_alpha   90.00
_cell.angle_beta   90.00
_cell.angle_gamma   90.00
#
_symmetry.space_group_name_H-M   'P 1'
#
loop_
_entity.id
_entity.type
_entity.pdbx_description
1 polymer ?
#
loop_
_entity_poly.entity_id
_entity_poly.type
_entity_poly.pdbx_seq_one_letter_code
_entity_poly.pdbx_strand_id
1 'polypeptide(L)'
;KDRDKAKEKYVKNTWKLHTLHNQYILAVKAARLHHEQHYTLSLPSLHESLQYLHEKMVTILKTIMQEYYEITSLVQEEIAAVHREIINAITSINPTKEYEDFSQMNRSTVGLPPVVSFDTSLLEESDNLEEEELQLNDLTIESVQHTLTFLEEELTRVSEDVNSKQEAMKLLQVDVTNEEKRYGDQFNLLTKCQTLQDAIVHYQMSVCSKTKLQGQRDMVKKKMNELGSRDPPPALQLQDDGLSISSVEKEGGKNQTLETIKNHISGIFRPKFSVSVYVYIRNTN
;
A
#
# COMPACT_ATOMS: atom_id res chain seq x y z
N LYS A 1 -119.58 19.70 -66.66
CA LYS A 1 -119.49 19.10 -65.31
C LYS A 1 -118.26 18.20 -65.15
N ASP A 2 -118.09 17.12 -65.91
CA ASP A 2 -116.88 16.26 -65.77
C ASP A 2 -115.61 16.87 -66.37
N ARG A 3 -115.74 17.61 -67.47
CA ARG A 3 -114.66 18.39 -68.07
C ARG A 3 -114.09 19.44 -67.10
N ASP A 4 -114.95 20.10 -66.33
CA ASP A 4 -114.55 21.15 -65.39
C ASP A 4 -113.80 20.57 -64.19
N LYS A 5 -114.26 19.42 -63.67
CA LYS A 5 -113.55 18.66 -62.62
C LYS A 5 -112.18 18.16 -63.07
N ALA A 6 -112.06 17.68 -64.31
CA ALA A 6 -110.78 17.26 -64.88
C ALA A 6 -109.80 18.45 -65.01
N LYS A 7 -110.29 19.63 -65.42
CA LYS A 7 -109.50 20.87 -65.49
C LYS A 7 -109.02 21.32 -64.12
N GLU A 8 -109.87 21.31 -63.10
CA GLU A 8 -109.49 21.68 -61.72
C GLU A 8 -108.43 20.72 -61.14
N LYS A 9 -108.61 19.41 -61.34
CA LYS A 9 -107.61 18.40 -60.94
C LYS A 9 -106.27 18.61 -61.64
N TYR A 10 -106.30 18.95 -62.93
CA TYR A 10 -105.10 19.28 -63.69
C TYR A 10 -104.40 20.51 -63.12
N VAL A 11 -105.11 21.63 -62.89
CA VAL A 11 -104.53 22.85 -62.31
C VAL A 11 -103.91 22.58 -60.94
N LYS A 12 -104.59 21.83 -60.07
CA LYS A 12 -104.07 21.47 -58.75
C LYS A 12 -102.81 20.62 -58.83
N ASN A 13 -102.74 19.67 -59.76
CA ASN A 13 -101.56 18.85 -59.99
C ASN A 13 -100.40 19.68 -60.55
N THR A 14 -100.66 20.58 -61.50
CA THR A 14 -99.65 21.49 -62.06
C THR A 14 -99.11 22.44 -60.99
N TRP A 15 -99.97 22.99 -60.13
CA TRP A 15 -99.54 23.82 -59.01
C TRP A 15 -98.62 23.07 -58.03
N LYS A 16 -98.96 21.83 -57.68
CA LYS A 16 -98.10 20.98 -56.84
C LYS A 16 -96.77 20.68 -57.51
N LEU A 17 -96.79 20.37 -58.82
CA LEU A 17 -95.58 20.11 -59.60
C LEU A 17 -94.67 21.34 -59.62
N HIS A 18 -95.20 22.52 -59.88
CA HIS A 18 -94.43 23.77 -59.88
C HIS A 18 -93.87 24.08 -58.49
N THR A 19 -94.65 23.86 -57.43
CA THR A 19 -94.19 24.06 -56.06
C THR A 19 -93.03 23.12 -55.72
N LEU A 20 -93.15 21.83 -56.08
CA LEU A 20 -92.09 20.84 -55.87
C LEU A 20 -90.85 21.15 -56.71
N HIS A 21 -91.03 21.58 -57.96
CA HIS A 21 -89.94 22.00 -58.84
C HIS A 21 -89.17 23.19 -58.25
N ASN A 22 -89.86 24.20 -57.74
CA ASN A 22 -89.24 25.35 -57.09
C ASN A 22 -88.44 24.93 -55.84
N GLN A 23 -89.01 24.04 -55.01
CA GLN A 23 -88.29 23.48 -53.85
C GLN A 23 -87.06 22.69 -54.27
N TYR A 24 -87.17 21.89 -55.33
CA TYR A 24 -86.04 21.13 -55.87
C TYR A 24 -84.92 22.04 -56.37
N ILE A 25 -85.24 23.11 -57.12
CA ILE A 25 -84.23 24.09 -57.57
C ILE A 25 -83.51 24.72 -56.38
N LEU A 26 -84.23 25.12 -55.34
CA LEU A 26 -83.65 25.70 -54.13
C LEU A 26 -82.74 24.69 -53.41
N ALA A 27 -83.19 23.44 -53.27
CA ALA A 27 -82.39 22.37 -52.66
C ALA A 27 -81.11 22.09 -53.45
N VAL A 28 -81.18 22.05 -54.78
CA VAL A 28 -80.00 21.87 -55.65
C VAL A 28 -79.04 23.05 -55.52
N LYS A 29 -79.54 24.30 -55.43
CA LYS A 29 -78.67 25.46 -55.22
C LYS A 29 -77.99 25.41 -53.86
N ALA A 30 -78.70 25.04 -52.80
CA ALA A 30 -78.13 24.86 -51.47
C ALA A 30 -77.07 23.75 -51.45
N ALA A 31 -77.34 22.60 -52.08
CA ALA A 31 -76.40 21.50 -52.19
C ALA A 31 -75.12 21.88 -52.96
N ARG A 32 -75.24 22.65 -54.06
CA ARG A 32 -74.07 23.15 -54.81
C ARG A 32 -73.21 24.09 -53.96
N LEU A 33 -73.83 25.04 -53.25
CA LEU A 33 -73.10 25.96 -52.38
C LEU A 33 -72.41 25.22 -51.23
N HIS A 34 -73.08 24.25 -50.60
CA HIS A 34 -72.47 23.42 -49.57
C HIS A 34 -71.28 22.62 -50.10
N HIS A 35 -71.42 21.99 -51.28
CA HIS A 35 -70.32 21.27 -51.91
C HIS A 35 -69.12 22.19 -52.17
N GLU A 36 -69.36 23.36 -52.77
CA GLU A 36 -68.32 24.35 -53.02
C GLU A 36 -67.64 24.79 -51.72
N GLN A 37 -68.39 25.21 -50.70
CA GLN A 37 -67.83 25.65 -49.42
C GLN A 37 -67.09 24.53 -48.68
N HIS A 38 -67.60 23.30 -48.72
CA HIS A 38 -66.97 22.16 -48.06
C HIS A 38 -65.57 21.91 -48.62
N TYR A 39 -65.42 21.88 -49.95
CA TYR A 39 -64.14 21.57 -50.59
C TYR A 39 -63.20 22.77 -50.73
N THR A 40 -63.72 23.99 -50.79
CA THR A 40 -62.88 25.20 -50.92
C THR A 40 -62.46 25.78 -49.57
N LEU A 41 -63.23 25.55 -48.50
CA LEU A 41 -62.98 26.19 -47.21
C LEU A 41 -62.95 25.19 -46.05
N SER A 42 -64.04 24.46 -45.78
CA SER A 42 -64.16 23.67 -44.54
C SER A 42 -63.13 22.55 -44.44
N LEU A 43 -62.97 21.74 -45.50
CA LEU A 43 -62.04 20.62 -45.51
C LEU A 43 -60.57 21.07 -45.50
N PRO A 44 -60.13 22.03 -46.33
CA PRO A 44 -58.78 22.59 -46.22
C PRO A 44 -58.48 23.15 -44.84
N SER A 45 -59.40 23.92 -44.23
CA SER A 45 -59.20 24.50 -42.89
C SER A 45 -59.05 23.42 -41.81
N LEU A 46 -59.82 22.33 -41.90
CA LEU A 46 -59.65 21.19 -41.00
C LEU A 46 -58.27 20.55 -41.16
N HIS A 47 -57.83 20.29 -42.39
CA HIS A 47 -56.50 19.73 -42.65
C HIS A 47 -55.39 20.65 -42.16
N GLU A 48 -55.50 21.95 -42.36
CA GLU A 48 -54.52 22.94 -41.87
C GLU A 48 -54.46 22.93 -40.34
N SER A 49 -55.60 22.89 -39.65
CA SER A 49 -55.65 22.82 -38.19
C SER A 49 -55.02 21.54 -37.64
N LEU A 50 -55.26 20.40 -38.30
CA LEU A 50 -54.69 19.12 -37.92
C LEU A 50 -53.19 19.07 -38.19
N GLN A 51 -52.75 19.59 -39.32
CA GLN A 51 -51.34 19.72 -39.65
C GLN A 51 -50.62 20.59 -38.62
N TYR A 52 -51.17 21.76 -38.30
CA TYR A 52 -50.62 22.64 -37.27
C TYR A 52 -50.47 21.91 -35.93
N LEU A 53 -51.48 21.14 -35.52
CA LEU A 53 -51.40 20.35 -34.29
C LEU A 53 -50.28 19.31 -34.35
N HIS A 54 -50.14 18.58 -35.46
CA HIS A 54 -49.07 17.61 -35.63
C HIS A 54 -47.68 18.26 -35.61
N GLU A 55 -47.51 19.42 -36.23
CA GLU A 55 -46.25 20.18 -36.17
C GLU A 55 -45.91 20.58 -34.73
N LYS A 56 -46.91 20.95 -33.92
CA LYS A 56 -46.73 21.20 -32.49
C LYS A 56 -46.32 19.94 -31.73
N MET A 57 -46.93 18.79 -32.01
CA MET A 57 -46.53 17.52 -31.39
C MET A 57 -45.07 17.16 -31.69
N VAL A 58 -44.63 17.34 -32.94
CA VAL A 58 -43.22 17.11 -33.34
C VAL A 58 -42.29 18.08 -32.62
N THR A 59 -42.70 19.34 -32.47
CA THR A 59 -41.92 20.33 -31.71
C THR A 59 -41.76 19.92 -30.25
N ILE A 60 -42.83 19.46 -29.60
CA ILE A 60 -42.78 18.97 -28.22
C ILE A 60 -41.87 17.75 -28.11
N LEU A 61 -41.99 16.79 -29.03
CA LEU A 61 -41.12 15.61 -29.04
C LEU A 61 -39.64 16.00 -29.16
N LYS A 62 -39.31 16.97 -30.02
CA LYS A 62 -37.96 17.50 -30.14
C LYS A 62 -37.46 18.05 -28.81
N THR A 63 -38.26 18.85 -28.10
CA THR A 63 -37.90 19.38 -26.78
C THR A 63 -37.64 18.26 -25.78
N ILE A 64 -38.51 17.25 -25.70
CA ILE A 64 -38.33 16.09 -24.80
C ILE A 64 -37.02 15.35 -25.11
N MET A 65 -36.69 15.15 -26.39
CA MET A 65 -35.44 14.50 -26.78
C MET A 65 -34.21 15.34 -26.42
N GLN A 66 -34.28 16.67 -26.51
CA GLN A 66 -33.22 17.58 -26.09
C GLN A 66 -33.01 17.51 -24.57
N GLU A 67 -34.09 17.58 -23.80
CA GLU A 67 -34.03 17.44 -22.33
C GLU A 67 -33.43 16.08 -21.92
N TYR A 68 -33.82 14.99 -22.57
CA TYR A 68 -33.25 13.67 -22.31
C TYR A 68 -31.72 13.66 -22.53
N TYR A 69 -31.24 14.25 -23.62
CA TYR A 69 -29.80 14.37 -23.89
C TYR A 69 -29.11 15.22 -22.82
N GLU A 70 -29.70 16.35 -22.44
CA GLU A 70 -29.17 17.23 -21.39
C GLU A 70 -29.16 16.58 -20.00
N ILE A 71 -29.99 15.58 -19.72
CA ILE A 71 -29.97 14.88 -18.42
C ILE A 71 -29.01 13.68 -18.44
N THR A 72 -28.90 12.98 -19.57
CA THR A 72 -28.19 11.68 -19.63
C THR A 72 -26.77 11.76 -20.18
N SER A 73 -26.36 12.93 -20.70
CA SER A 73 -25.02 13.09 -21.26
C SER A 73 -23.94 12.93 -20.19
N LEU A 74 -23.08 11.93 -20.37
CA LEU A 74 -21.94 11.67 -19.49
C LEU A 74 -20.69 12.51 -19.82
N VAL A 75 -20.76 13.29 -20.90
CA VAL A 75 -19.65 14.11 -21.40
C VAL A 75 -19.86 15.60 -21.11
N GLN A 76 -20.70 15.88 -20.12
CA GLN A 76 -20.94 17.23 -19.61
C GLN A 76 -19.71 17.76 -18.89
N GLU A 77 -19.59 19.09 -18.83
CA GLU A 77 -18.44 19.75 -18.22
C GLU A 77 -18.34 19.44 -16.72
N GLU A 78 -19.47 19.25 -16.04
CA GLU A 78 -19.55 18.88 -14.63
C GLU A 78 -18.91 17.51 -14.39
N ILE A 79 -19.23 16.52 -15.23
CA ILE A 79 -18.65 15.18 -15.12
C ILE A 79 -17.17 15.20 -15.51
N ALA A 80 -16.81 15.97 -16.54
CA ALA A 80 -15.42 16.16 -16.93
C ALA A 80 -14.60 16.83 -15.82
N ALA A 81 -15.17 17.80 -15.10
CA ALA A 81 -14.54 18.46 -13.96
C ALA A 81 -14.24 17.48 -12.83
N VAL A 82 -15.20 16.62 -12.47
CA VAL A 82 -14.98 15.56 -11.47
C VAL A 82 -13.87 14.61 -11.91
N HIS A 83 -13.86 14.15 -13.17
CA HIS A 83 -12.78 13.30 -13.67
C HIS A 83 -11.42 14.00 -13.67
N ARG A 84 -11.37 15.30 -13.97
CA ARG A 84 -10.14 16.12 -13.87
C ARG A 84 -9.65 16.18 -12.42
N GLU A 85 -10.53 16.39 -11.46
CA GLU A 85 -10.17 16.35 -10.03
C GLU A 85 -9.67 14.98 -9.58
N ILE A 86 -10.31 13.90 -10.02
CA ILE A 86 -9.85 12.53 -9.73
C ILE A 86 -8.44 12.32 -10.30
N ILE A 87 -8.19 12.70 -11.56
CA ILE A 87 -6.86 12.59 -12.18
C ILE A 87 -5.85 13.46 -11.44
N ASN A 88 -6.22 14.67 -11.04
CA ASN A 88 -5.35 15.56 -10.26
C ASN A 88 -5.00 14.94 -8.89
N ALA A 89 -5.97 14.36 -8.20
CA ALA A 89 -5.75 13.66 -6.95
C ALA A 89 -4.80 12.47 -7.14
N ILE A 90 -5.01 11.65 -8.17
CA ILE A 90 -4.14 10.50 -8.49
C ILE A 90 -2.71 10.97 -8.82
N THR A 91 -2.57 12.01 -9.64
CA THR A 91 -1.26 12.56 -10.04
C THR A 91 -0.54 13.30 -8.91
N SER A 92 -1.28 13.76 -7.89
CA SER A 92 -0.70 14.38 -6.70
C SER A 92 -0.02 13.37 -5.77
N ILE A 93 -0.33 12.08 -5.88
CA ILE A 93 0.28 11.03 -5.06
C ILE A 93 1.77 10.95 -5.38
N ASN A 94 2.60 11.21 -4.37
CA ASN A 94 4.05 11.13 -4.48
C ASN A 94 4.60 10.08 -3.48
N PRO A 95 4.97 8.88 -3.95
CA PRO A 95 5.46 7.80 -3.09
C PRO A 95 6.68 8.18 -2.22
N THR A 96 7.51 9.11 -2.69
CA THR A 96 8.73 9.53 -1.96
C THR A 96 8.45 10.46 -0.79
N LYS A 97 7.31 11.15 -0.79
CA LYS A 97 6.92 12.14 0.23
C LYS A 97 5.80 11.67 1.16
N GLU A 98 5.10 10.59 0.80
CA GLU A 98 3.94 10.04 1.53
C GLU A 98 4.15 9.95 3.05
N TYR A 99 5.36 9.53 3.46
CA TYR A 99 5.69 9.30 4.87
C TYR A 99 6.53 10.41 5.50
N GLU A 100 6.79 11.53 4.82
CA GLU A 100 7.63 12.61 5.35
C GLU A 100 7.01 13.24 6.61
N ASP A 101 5.75 13.66 6.52
CA ASP A 101 5.00 14.24 7.63
C ASP A 101 4.82 13.24 8.78
N PHE A 102 4.46 11.99 8.45
CA PHE A 102 4.32 10.93 9.44
C PHE A 102 5.63 10.67 10.18
N SER A 103 6.74 10.60 9.44
CA SER A 103 8.07 10.39 10.02
C SER A 103 8.46 11.55 10.91
N GLN A 104 8.16 12.79 10.52
CA GLN A 104 8.46 14.00 11.30
C GLN A 104 7.66 14.05 12.60
N MET A 105 6.35 13.77 12.55
CA MET A 105 5.47 13.81 13.72
C MET A 105 5.78 12.70 14.73
N ASN A 106 6.25 11.53 14.26
CA ASN A 106 6.54 10.37 15.08
C ASN A 106 8.04 10.19 15.36
N ARG A 107 8.87 11.23 15.19
CA ARG A 107 10.29 11.16 15.59
C ARG A 107 10.40 11.02 17.10
N SER A 108 10.56 9.79 17.55
CA SER A 108 11.12 9.51 18.87
C SER A 108 12.61 9.84 18.81
N THR A 109 13.11 10.63 19.76
CA THR A 109 14.56 10.76 19.99
C THR A 109 15.08 9.42 20.51
N VAL A 110 15.36 8.49 19.59
CA VAL A 110 16.11 7.27 19.90
C VAL A 110 17.54 7.72 20.14
N GLY A 111 17.82 8.15 21.37
CA GLY A 111 19.20 8.28 21.83
C GLY A 111 19.86 6.90 21.73
N LEU A 112 21.10 6.85 21.25
CA LEU A 112 21.88 5.62 21.26
C LEU A 112 21.87 5.07 22.71
N PRO A 113 21.42 3.83 22.94
CA PRO A 113 21.51 3.23 24.25
C PRO A 113 22.97 3.27 24.74
N PRO A 114 23.21 3.35 26.06
CA PRO A 114 24.56 3.28 26.61
C PRO A 114 25.27 2.05 26.06
N VAL A 115 26.49 2.24 25.54
CA VAL A 115 27.32 1.13 25.06
C VAL A 115 27.64 0.21 26.23
N VAL A 116 27.57 -1.10 26.01
CA VAL A 116 27.91 -2.09 27.04
C VAL A 116 29.40 -1.96 27.36
N SER A 117 29.73 -1.69 28.63
CA SER A 117 31.09 -1.65 29.16
C SER A 117 31.35 -2.86 30.07
N PHE A 118 32.62 -3.18 30.32
CA PHE A 118 32.98 -4.19 31.31
C PHE A 118 32.47 -3.77 32.71
N ASP A 119 31.90 -4.71 33.46
CA ASP A 119 31.36 -4.47 34.81
C ASP A 119 32.44 -4.70 35.85
N THR A 120 32.99 -3.59 36.37
CA THR A 120 34.12 -3.58 37.30
C THR A 120 33.78 -4.25 38.65
N SER A 121 32.49 -4.33 39.02
CA SER A 121 32.05 -5.01 40.25
C SER A 121 32.33 -6.52 40.22
N LEU A 122 32.50 -7.10 39.03
CA LEU A 122 32.84 -8.52 38.88
C LEU A 122 34.28 -8.86 39.32
N LEU A 123 35.14 -7.85 39.48
CA LEU A 123 36.55 -8.01 39.86
C LEU A 123 36.82 -7.76 41.36
N GLU A 124 35.84 -7.29 42.13
CA GLU A 124 36.02 -6.87 43.54
C GLU A 124 36.57 -7.98 44.46
N GLU A 125 36.37 -9.26 44.12
CA GLU A 125 36.84 -10.43 44.89
C GLU A 125 38.07 -11.13 44.27
N SER A 126 38.65 -10.58 43.19
CA SER A 126 39.76 -11.19 42.45
C SER A 126 40.99 -10.29 42.42
N ASP A 127 42.00 -10.61 43.23
CA ASP A 127 43.17 -9.74 43.47
C ASP A 127 44.15 -9.57 42.28
N ASN A 128 43.95 -10.26 41.13
CA ASN A 128 44.93 -10.33 40.03
C ASN A 128 44.34 -10.24 38.61
N LEU A 129 43.11 -9.73 38.43
CA LEU A 129 42.47 -9.62 37.12
C LEU A 129 42.32 -8.14 36.71
N GLU A 130 42.76 -7.78 35.51
CA GLU A 130 42.59 -6.44 34.93
C GLU A 130 41.28 -6.32 34.13
N GLU A 131 40.70 -5.12 34.12
CA GLU A 131 39.51 -4.81 33.33
C GLU A 131 39.81 -4.91 31.83
N GLU A 132 38.88 -5.48 31.06
CA GLU A 132 38.97 -5.60 29.58
C GLU A 132 40.21 -6.38 29.06
N GLU A 133 40.92 -7.10 29.92
CA GLU A 133 42.11 -7.88 29.54
C GLU A 133 41.89 -9.39 29.68
N LEU A 134 42.39 -10.14 28.70
CA LEU A 134 42.35 -11.60 28.72
C LEU A 134 43.46 -12.16 29.59
N GLN A 135 43.11 -12.96 30.60
CA GLN A 135 44.09 -13.62 31.47
C GLN A 135 44.73 -14.81 30.77
N LEU A 136 46.05 -14.72 30.58
CA LEU A 136 46.82 -15.69 29.81
C LEU A 136 47.92 -16.31 30.68
N ASN A 137 47.62 -17.45 31.29
CA ASN A 137 48.50 -18.19 32.19
C ASN A 137 48.57 -19.67 31.79
N ASP A 138 49.34 -20.46 32.54
CA ASP A 138 49.52 -21.90 32.32
C ASP A 138 48.20 -22.71 32.33
N LEU A 139 47.15 -22.22 33.01
CA LEU A 139 45.83 -22.84 33.05
C LEU A 139 44.91 -22.43 31.89
N THR A 140 45.07 -21.23 31.33
CA THR A 140 44.16 -20.69 30.31
C THR A 140 44.72 -20.77 28.89
N ILE A 141 46.04 -20.93 28.71
CA ILE A 141 46.73 -20.88 27.41
C ILE A 141 46.12 -21.83 26.35
N GLU A 142 45.87 -23.09 26.68
CA GLU A 142 45.31 -24.08 25.73
C GLU A 142 43.88 -23.72 25.34
N SER A 143 43.07 -23.26 26.29
CA SER A 143 41.68 -22.85 26.05
C SER A 143 41.59 -21.60 25.17
N VAL A 144 42.52 -20.64 25.34
CA VAL A 144 42.61 -19.42 24.54
C VAL A 144 43.10 -19.74 23.13
N GLN A 145 44.06 -20.66 22.97
CA GLN A 145 44.50 -21.16 21.67
C GLN A 145 43.38 -21.88 20.92
N HIS A 146 42.66 -22.79 21.57
CA HIS A 146 41.50 -23.45 20.95
C HIS A 146 40.41 -22.43 20.55
N THR A 147 40.17 -21.42 21.41
CA THR A 147 39.23 -20.33 21.11
C THR A 147 39.70 -19.51 19.91
N LEU A 148 41.00 -19.23 19.77
CA LEU A 148 41.55 -18.53 18.60
C LEU A 148 41.33 -19.33 17.32
N THR A 149 41.66 -20.63 17.31
CA THR A 149 41.45 -21.50 16.14
C THR A 149 39.97 -21.57 15.77
N PHE A 150 39.09 -21.77 16.75
CA PHE A 150 37.64 -21.76 16.53
C PHE A 150 37.15 -20.42 15.95
N LEU A 151 37.63 -19.29 16.47
CA LEU A 151 37.27 -17.96 15.96
C LEU A 151 37.79 -17.74 14.54
N GLU A 152 38.98 -18.23 14.19
CA GLU A 152 39.53 -18.13 12.83
C GLU A 152 38.73 -18.98 11.83
N GLU A 153 38.35 -20.22 12.19
CA GLU A 153 37.50 -21.11 11.39
C GLU A 153 36.06 -20.57 11.23
N GLU A 154 35.47 -20.04 12.31
CA GLU A 154 34.16 -19.40 12.24
C GLU A 154 34.18 -18.11 11.41
N LEU A 155 35.27 -17.33 11.50
CA LEU A 155 35.41 -16.09 10.73
C LEU A 155 35.57 -16.37 9.24
N THR A 156 36.28 -17.43 8.84
CA THR A 156 36.35 -17.83 7.43
C THR A 156 34.97 -18.24 6.92
N ARG A 157 34.25 -19.10 7.67
CA ARG A 157 32.88 -19.52 7.33
C ARG A 157 31.91 -18.33 7.19
N VAL A 158 31.90 -17.41 8.17
CA VAL A 158 31.02 -16.24 8.14
C VAL A 158 31.45 -15.26 7.03
N SER A 159 32.74 -15.15 6.71
CA SER A 159 33.20 -14.32 5.61
C SER A 159 32.75 -14.86 4.24
N GLU A 160 32.75 -16.18 4.04
CA GLU A 160 32.20 -16.81 2.84
C GLU A 160 30.69 -16.59 2.73
N ASP A 161 29.95 -16.76 3.83
CA ASP A 161 28.50 -16.49 3.89
C ASP A 161 28.16 -15.02 3.57
N VAL A 162 28.92 -14.06 4.10
CA VAL A 162 28.77 -12.62 3.79
C VAL A 162 28.98 -12.37 2.29
N ASN A 163 30.02 -12.95 1.70
CA ASN A 163 30.31 -12.78 0.28
C ASN A 163 29.19 -13.36 -0.59
N SER A 164 28.74 -14.59 -0.29
CA SER A 164 27.65 -15.24 -1.01
C SER A 164 26.35 -14.44 -0.95
N LYS A 165 25.97 -13.95 0.25
CA LYS A 165 24.79 -13.10 0.43
C LYS A 165 24.92 -11.76 -0.29
N GLN A 166 26.12 -11.18 -0.33
CA GLN A 166 26.37 -9.94 -1.07
C GLN A 166 26.15 -10.11 -2.58
N GLU A 167 26.61 -11.24 -3.14
CA GLU A 167 26.42 -11.56 -4.56
C GLU A 167 24.93 -11.79 -4.87
N ALA A 168 24.24 -12.58 -4.05
CA ALA A 168 22.80 -12.82 -4.20
C ALA A 168 21.99 -11.50 -4.13
N MET A 169 22.31 -10.62 -3.19
CA MET A 169 21.69 -9.30 -3.06
C MET A 169 21.91 -8.43 -4.33
N LYS A 170 23.14 -8.41 -4.88
CA LYS A 170 23.43 -7.66 -6.11
C LYS A 170 22.64 -8.19 -7.31
N LEU A 171 22.53 -9.51 -7.44
CA LEU A 171 21.74 -10.14 -8.49
C LEU A 171 20.26 -9.78 -8.39
N LEU A 172 19.67 -9.85 -7.19
CA LEU A 172 18.29 -9.45 -6.94
C LEU A 172 18.06 -7.95 -7.24
N GLN A 173 19.03 -7.09 -6.92
CA GLN A 173 18.93 -5.65 -7.21
C GLN A 173 18.91 -5.35 -8.71
N VAL A 174 19.71 -6.07 -9.49
CA VAL A 174 19.69 -5.98 -10.97
C VAL A 174 18.37 -6.50 -11.53
N ASP A 175 17.85 -7.61 -11.00
CA ASP A 175 16.57 -8.19 -11.43
C ASP A 175 15.40 -7.22 -11.17
N VAL A 176 15.32 -6.63 -9.98
CA VAL A 176 14.31 -5.61 -9.63
C VAL A 176 14.40 -4.41 -10.61
N THR A 177 15.61 -3.89 -10.85
CA THR A 177 15.81 -2.75 -11.77
C THR A 177 15.39 -3.06 -13.21
N ASN A 178 15.52 -4.32 -13.63
CA ASN A 178 15.11 -4.76 -14.96
C ASN A 178 13.59 -4.91 -15.06
N GLU A 179 12.93 -5.42 -14.03
CA GLU A 179 11.47 -5.55 -13.99
C GLU A 179 10.76 -4.21 -13.81
N GLU A 180 11.35 -3.23 -13.11
CA GLU A 180 10.82 -1.86 -13.01
C GLU A 180 10.65 -1.19 -14.38
N LYS A 181 11.48 -1.57 -15.35
CA LYS A 181 11.39 -1.06 -16.74
C LYS A 181 10.30 -1.73 -17.56
N ARG A 182 9.77 -2.87 -17.10
CA ARG A 182 8.75 -3.65 -17.81
C ARG A 182 7.38 -3.25 -17.26
N TYR A 183 6.59 -2.57 -18.08
CA TYR A 183 5.19 -2.27 -17.75
C TYR A 183 4.40 -3.58 -17.71
N GLY A 184 3.78 -3.91 -16.56
CA GLY A 184 2.72 -4.93 -16.54
C GLY A 184 2.43 -5.65 -15.22
N ASP A 185 3.38 -5.75 -14.29
CA ASP A 185 3.20 -6.63 -13.12
C ASP A 185 3.76 -6.04 -11.81
N GLN A 186 3.04 -5.04 -11.29
CA GLN A 186 3.41 -4.35 -10.05
C GLN A 186 3.42 -5.30 -8.83
N PHE A 187 2.61 -6.36 -8.84
CA PHE A 187 2.56 -7.33 -7.76
C PHE A 187 3.81 -8.23 -7.72
N ASN A 188 4.23 -8.72 -8.89
CA ASN A 188 5.49 -9.46 -8.99
C ASN A 188 6.70 -8.58 -8.66
N LEU A 189 6.68 -7.30 -9.05
CA LEU A 189 7.71 -6.35 -8.65
C LEU A 189 7.76 -6.16 -7.12
N LEU A 190 6.60 -5.97 -6.47
CA LEU A 190 6.54 -5.84 -5.01
C LEU A 190 7.12 -7.06 -4.28
N THR A 191 6.77 -8.27 -4.74
CA THR A 191 7.30 -9.53 -4.17
C THR A 191 8.82 -9.62 -4.31
N LYS A 192 9.37 -9.21 -5.47
CA LYS A 192 10.82 -9.14 -5.68
C LYS A 192 11.48 -8.09 -4.79
N CYS A 193 10.87 -6.92 -4.62
CA CYS A 193 11.36 -5.88 -3.71
C CYS A 193 11.37 -6.36 -2.25
N GLN A 194 10.34 -7.09 -1.80
CA GLN A 194 10.32 -7.72 -0.47
C GLN A 194 11.48 -8.71 -0.31
N THR A 195 11.68 -9.59 -1.29
CA THR A 195 12.77 -10.57 -1.28
C THR A 195 14.15 -9.88 -1.22
N LEU A 196 14.33 -8.78 -1.97
CA LEU A 196 15.55 -7.97 -1.92
C LEU A 196 15.75 -7.35 -0.53
N GLN A 197 14.69 -6.81 0.08
CA GLN A 197 14.75 -6.22 1.41
C GLN A 197 15.14 -7.25 2.48
N ASP A 198 14.56 -8.46 2.43
CA ASP A 198 14.93 -9.56 3.32
C ASP A 198 16.40 -9.95 3.14
N ALA A 199 16.86 -10.06 1.88
CA ALA A 199 18.26 -10.35 1.58
C ALA A 199 19.23 -9.28 2.14
N ILE A 200 18.86 -7.99 2.06
CA ILE A 200 19.63 -6.89 2.65
C ILE A 200 19.74 -7.04 4.17
N VAL A 201 18.62 -7.33 4.85
CA VAL A 201 18.61 -7.53 6.32
C VAL A 201 19.48 -8.74 6.70
N HIS A 202 19.35 -9.87 6.01
CA HIS A 202 20.16 -11.06 6.24
C HIS A 202 21.67 -10.80 6.00
N TYR A 203 22.00 -10.06 4.95
CA TYR A 203 23.38 -9.64 4.68
C TYR A 203 23.92 -8.76 5.83
N GLN A 204 23.16 -7.76 6.28
CA GLN A 204 23.55 -6.89 7.39
C GLN A 204 23.75 -7.66 8.70
N MET A 205 22.90 -8.64 9.00
CA MET A 205 23.07 -9.51 10.17
C MET A 205 24.36 -10.34 10.09
N SER A 206 24.67 -10.92 8.92
CA SER A 206 25.94 -11.65 8.72
C SER A 206 27.16 -10.74 8.82
N VAL A 207 27.09 -9.51 8.31
CA VAL A 207 28.16 -8.50 8.46
C VAL A 207 28.37 -8.15 9.94
N CYS A 208 27.29 -7.91 10.69
CA CYS A 208 27.37 -7.66 12.14
C CYS A 208 28.03 -8.84 12.88
N SER A 209 27.64 -10.07 12.56
CA SER A 209 28.25 -11.28 13.11
C SER A 209 29.75 -11.38 12.80
N LYS A 210 30.13 -11.08 11.55
CA LYS A 210 31.54 -11.03 11.11
C LYS A 210 32.32 -10.00 11.91
N THR A 211 31.80 -8.79 12.07
CA THR A 211 32.45 -7.72 12.85
C THR A 211 32.62 -8.12 14.32
N LYS A 212 31.62 -8.79 14.92
CA LYS A 212 31.71 -9.31 16.30
C LYS A 212 32.84 -10.33 16.44
N LEU A 213 32.86 -11.35 15.57
CA LEU A 213 33.89 -12.40 15.58
C LEU A 213 35.27 -11.83 15.30
N GLN A 214 35.36 -10.86 14.39
CA GLN A 214 36.61 -10.19 14.07
C GLN A 214 37.17 -9.42 15.27
N GLY A 215 36.33 -8.66 15.98
CA GLY A 215 36.74 -7.96 17.21
C GLY A 215 37.23 -8.93 18.31
N GLN A 216 36.52 -10.05 18.51
CA GLN A 216 36.95 -11.09 19.45
C GLN A 216 38.29 -11.71 19.04
N ARG A 217 38.45 -12.03 17.76
CA ARG A 217 39.68 -12.61 17.21
C ARG A 217 40.85 -11.63 17.34
N ASP A 218 40.65 -10.35 17.05
CA ASP A 218 41.69 -9.32 17.17
C ASP A 218 42.17 -9.18 18.63
N MET A 219 41.25 -9.21 19.60
CA MET A 219 41.59 -9.17 21.04
C MET A 219 42.40 -10.39 21.49
N VAL A 220 41.94 -11.60 21.14
CA VAL A 220 42.65 -12.85 21.48
C VAL A 220 44.02 -12.91 20.80
N LYS A 221 44.09 -12.56 19.52
CA LYS A 221 45.33 -12.60 18.74
C LYS A 221 46.36 -11.59 19.24
N LYS A 222 45.92 -10.38 19.62
CA LYS A 222 46.78 -9.39 20.26
C LYS A 222 47.41 -9.95 21.53
N LYS A 223 46.61 -10.56 22.41
CA LYS A 223 47.10 -11.11 23.68
C LYS A 223 48.05 -12.31 23.50
N MET A 224 47.76 -13.18 22.54
CA MET A 224 48.67 -14.27 22.16
C MET A 224 50.00 -13.77 21.61
N ASN A 225 49.99 -12.68 20.81
CA ASN A 225 51.22 -12.08 20.29
C ASN A 225 52.07 -11.41 21.38
N GLU A 226 51.45 -10.83 22.41
CA GLU A 226 52.15 -10.26 23.57
C GLU A 226 52.90 -11.31 24.39
N LEU A 227 52.37 -12.54 24.48
CA LEU A 227 53.08 -13.68 25.10
C LEU A 227 54.24 -14.17 24.22
N GLY A 228 54.04 -14.20 22.90
CA GLY A 228 55.06 -14.61 21.94
C GLY A 228 55.52 -16.06 22.16
N SER A 229 56.83 -16.27 22.29
CA SER A 229 57.46 -17.56 22.55
C SER A 229 57.85 -17.77 24.03
N ARG A 230 57.34 -16.94 24.95
CA ARG A 230 57.62 -17.08 26.38
C ARG A 230 56.69 -18.14 26.99
N ASP A 231 57.21 -18.85 27.97
CA ASP A 231 56.40 -19.77 28.78
C ASP A 231 55.29 -18.97 29.49
N PRO A 232 54.06 -19.51 29.56
CA PRO A 232 52.93 -18.81 30.15
C PRO A 232 53.20 -18.54 31.64
N PRO A 233 52.84 -17.34 32.15
CA PRO A 233 53.05 -17.02 33.56
C PRO A 233 52.27 -17.99 34.46
N PRO A 234 52.83 -18.41 35.61
CA PRO A 234 52.15 -19.32 36.54
C PRO A 234 50.86 -18.69 37.08
N ALA A 235 49.74 -19.41 37.05
CA ALA A 235 48.44 -18.94 37.53
C ALA A 235 48.38 -18.69 39.04
N LEU A 236 49.26 -19.36 39.80
CA LEU A 236 49.40 -19.18 41.24
C LEU A 236 50.80 -18.62 41.51
N GLN A 237 50.86 -17.38 42.00
CA GLN A 237 52.04 -16.90 42.71
C GLN A 237 52.05 -17.59 44.09
N LEU A 238 52.44 -18.86 44.14
CA LEU A 238 52.80 -19.50 45.40
C LEU A 238 54.05 -18.80 45.90
N GLN A 239 53.87 -17.96 46.93
CA GLN A 239 54.98 -17.38 47.67
C GLN A 239 55.81 -18.54 48.22
N ASP A 240 57.11 -18.52 47.91
CA ASP A 240 58.07 -19.58 48.24
C ASP A 240 57.93 -20.01 49.71
N ASP A 241 57.82 -21.32 49.91
CA ASP A 241 57.33 -21.94 51.14
C ASP A 241 58.09 -21.47 52.38
N GLY A 242 57.37 -20.84 53.29
CA GLY A 242 57.91 -20.46 54.58
C GLY A 242 56.92 -19.76 55.48
N LEU A 243 55.77 -20.40 55.77
CA LEU A 243 55.10 -20.37 57.09
C LEU A 243 53.80 -21.18 57.07
N SER A 244 53.64 -21.99 58.11
CA SER A 244 52.64 -23.04 58.27
C SER A 244 51.36 -22.53 58.97
N ILE A 245 50.21 -23.09 58.57
CA ILE A 245 48.90 -23.25 59.26
C ILE A 245 48.04 -21.99 59.55
N SER A 246 46.96 -21.80 58.79
CA SER A 246 45.57 -22.01 59.29
C SER A 246 44.56 -22.02 58.14
N SER A 247 43.94 -23.17 57.95
CA SER A 247 42.76 -23.39 57.11
C SER A 247 41.56 -22.61 57.66
N VAL A 248 41.08 -21.61 56.93
CA VAL A 248 39.68 -21.21 56.95
C VAL A 248 39.19 -21.30 55.52
N GLU A 249 38.33 -22.28 55.26
CA GLU A 249 37.62 -22.47 54.00
C GLU A 249 36.81 -21.21 53.68
N LYS A 250 37.31 -20.38 52.78
CA LYS A 250 36.56 -19.32 52.10
C LYS A 250 36.01 -19.87 50.78
N GLU A 251 35.40 -21.06 50.82
CA GLU A 251 34.88 -21.75 49.64
C GLU A 251 33.48 -21.25 49.22
N GLY A 252 32.83 -20.46 50.09
CA GLY A 252 31.51 -19.87 49.84
C GLY A 252 31.48 -18.67 48.88
N GLY A 253 32.60 -17.95 48.72
CA GLY A 253 32.66 -16.74 47.88
C GLY A 253 32.82 -17.05 46.39
N LYS A 254 33.80 -17.90 46.03
CA LYS A 254 34.18 -18.19 44.63
C LYS A 254 33.02 -18.76 43.79
N ASN A 255 32.17 -19.59 44.39
CA ASN A 255 31.00 -20.15 43.71
C ASN A 255 29.90 -19.09 43.48
N GLN A 256 29.78 -18.09 44.37
CA GLN A 256 28.87 -16.96 44.18
C GLN A 256 29.39 -16.00 43.11
N THR A 257 30.70 -15.74 43.04
CA THR A 257 31.33 -14.93 41.99
C THR A 257 31.12 -15.56 40.60
N LEU A 258 31.30 -16.88 40.48
CA LEU A 258 31.14 -17.61 39.20
C LEU A 258 29.69 -17.64 38.72
N GLU A 259 28.73 -17.86 39.62
CA GLU A 259 27.31 -17.75 39.27
C GLU A 259 26.90 -16.29 38.94
N THR A 260 27.53 -15.29 39.56
CA THR A 260 27.33 -13.87 39.23
C THR A 260 27.83 -13.54 37.82
N ILE A 261 29.03 -13.99 37.45
CA ILE A 261 29.60 -13.84 36.09
C ILE A 261 28.72 -14.55 35.05
N LYS A 262 28.28 -15.77 35.33
CA LYS A 262 27.39 -16.54 34.45
C LYS A 262 26.03 -15.86 34.25
N ASN A 263 25.46 -15.28 35.30
CA ASN A 263 24.23 -14.48 35.22
C ASN A 263 24.45 -13.18 34.43
N HIS A 264 25.62 -12.54 34.56
CA HIS A 264 25.98 -11.35 33.81
C HIS A 264 26.14 -11.65 32.30
N ILE A 265 26.87 -12.71 31.93
CA ILE A 265 27.00 -13.19 30.55
C ILE A 265 25.62 -13.51 29.95
N SER A 266 24.76 -14.17 30.73
CA SER A 266 23.38 -14.46 30.34
C SER A 266 22.51 -13.20 30.16
N GLY A 267 22.88 -12.08 30.79
CA GLY A 267 22.21 -10.78 30.70
C GLY A 267 22.65 -9.94 29.50
N ILE A 268 23.93 -10.01 29.11
CA ILE A 268 24.50 -9.24 27.97
C ILE A 268 23.85 -9.64 26.64
N PHE A 269 23.59 -10.94 26.44
CA PHE A 269 23.02 -11.46 25.20
C PHE A 269 21.49 -11.54 25.21
N ARG A 270 20.82 -11.16 26.31
CA ARG A 270 19.35 -11.06 26.33
C ARG A 270 18.95 -9.81 25.56
N PRO A 271 18.14 -9.93 24.50
CA PRO A 271 17.59 -8.76 23.83
C PRO A 271 16.71 -7.98 24.82
N LYS A 272 17.16 -6.79 25.24
CA LYS A 272 16.34 -5.82 26.00
C LYS A 272 15.37 -5.07 25.07
N PHE A 273 14.73 -5.81 24.17
CA PHE A 273 13.82 -5.26 23.18
C PHE A 273 12.42 -5.80 23.45
N SER A 274 11.67 -5.13 24.32
CA SER A 274 10.21 -5.12 24.18
C SER A 274 9.87 -4.08 23.10
N VAL A 275 10.10 -4.42 21.83
CA VAL A 275 9.46 -3.64 20.76
C VAL A 275 7.99 -4.04 20.77
N SER A 276 7.18 -3.30 21.51
CA SER A 276 5.75 -3.26 21.24
C SER A 276 5.58 -2.60 19.89
N VAL A 277 5.66 -3.40 18.82
CA VAL A 277 5.24 -3.00 17.48
C VAL A 277 3.72 -2.87 17.52
N TYR A 278 3.23 -1.77 18.10
CA TYR A 278 1.88 -1.32 17.85
C TYR A 278 1.87 -0.69 16.46
N VAL A 279 1.75 -1.53 15.42
CA VAL A 279 1.26 -1.05 14.13
C VAL A 279 -0.23 -0.74 14.33
N TYR A 280 -0.52 0.46 14.85
CA TYR A 280 -1.84 1.04 14.67
C TYR A 280 -1.95 1.46 13.21
N ILE A 281 -2.47 0.56 12.38
CA ILE A 281 -3.16 0.99 11.15
C ILE A 281 -4.43 1.68 11.63
N ARG A 282 -4.32 2.97 11.98
CA ARG A 282 -5.50 3.83 12.03
C ARG A 282 -5.87 4.09 10.58
N ASN A 283 -6.86 3.34 10.09
CA ASN A 283 -7.67 3.76 8.97
C ASN A 283 -8.16 5.18 9.26
N THR A 284 -7.58 6.17 8.58
CA THR A 284 -8.17 7.49 8.45
C THR A 284 -8.90 7.52 7.12
N ASN A 285 -10.23 7.38 7.23
CA ASN A 285 -11.32 7.73 6.30
C ASN A 285 -11.07 7.65 4.80
#